data_AF-A0A8T1AIE2-F1
#
_entry.id   AF-A0A8T1AIE2-F1
#
_cell.length_a   1.000
_cell.length_b   1.000
_cell.length_c   1.000
_cell.angle_alpha   90.00
_cell.angle_beta   90.00
_cell.angle_gamma   90.00
#
_symmetry.space_group_name_H-M   'P 1'
#
loop_
_entity.id
_entity.type
_entity.pdbx_description
1 polymer ?
#
loop_
_entity_poly.entity_id
_entity_poly.type
_entity_poly.pdbx_seq_one_letter_code
_entity_poly.pdbx_strand_id
1 'polypeptide(L)'
;MDGNPSMRGPSESATHIAHADCPHLSDPEWEALQRLATVIGEAVVATMLRTLSPTEQHGVALGFIVKEQRDAATATTTTASSGTTPRVQSLKLHVSNYVGKEGEPLLRWLVEVDTVIAARRIFDDPSKVAFAMSCLGGRARNWVYGRRLTDATCFGTYAEFKEELRQAFEPPKNEFRSRAEFLDLQQGNHDVHAYVQRARYLVSNIVTNPMDEATKVVTFMKSLRDGPAKTYLAAGLP
;
A
#
# COMPACT_ATOMS: atom_id res chain seq x y z
N MET A 1 -32.14 25.47 -81.09
CA MET A 1 -33.49 25.51 -80.50
C MET A 1 -33.91 24.06 -80.39
N ASP A 2 -34.15 23.58 -79.17
CA ASP A 2 -34.90 22.35 -78.79
C ASP A 2 -34.62 22.15 -77.29
N GLY A 3 -35.55 22.53 -76.41
CA GLY A 3 -36.38 21.59 -75.61
C GLY A 3 -35.84 21.52 -74.18
N ASN A 4 -36.55 21.39 -73.07
CA ASN A 4 -37.95 21.23 -72.68
C ASN A 4 -37.97 21.54 -71.14
N PRO A 5 -39.11 21.86 -70.50
CA PRO A 5 -39.18 22.32 -69.12
C PRO A 5 -39.49 21.22 -68.10
N SER A 6 -39.36 21.57 -66.81
CA SER A 6 -39.90 20.90 -65.62
C SER A 6 -39.21 19.62 -65.14
N MET A 7 -38.61 19.70 -63.96
CA MET A 7 -39.04 18.90 -62.81
C MET A 7 -38.60 19.59 -61.51
N ARG A 8 -39.59 20.08 -60.77
CA ARG A 8 -39.53 20.46 -59.37
C ARG A 8 -38.99 19.28 -58.56
N GLY A 9 -37.80 19.40 -57.99
CA GLY A 9 -37.37 18.60 -56.86
C GLY A 9 -37.69 19.37 -55.56
N PRO A 10 -38.60 18.90 -54.70
CA PRO A 10 -38.66 19.41 -53.34
C PRO A 10 -37.52 18.78 -52.52
N SER A 11 -37.06 19.53 -51.52
CA SER A 11 -36.38 18.99 -50.34
C SER A 11 -34.85 18.92 -50.38
N GLU A 12 -34.20 20.07 -50.21
CA GLU A 12 -32.84 20.12 -49.65
C GLU A 12 -32.64 21.22 -48.58
N SER A 13 -33.71 21.91 -48.17
CA SER A 13 -33.63 23.00 -47.16
C SER A 13 -34.34 22.70 -45.83
N ALA A 14 -34.75 21.46 -45.58
CA ALA A 14 -35.68 21.12 -44.49
C ALA A 14 -35.04 20.44 -43.26
N THR A 15 -33.72 20.28 -43.20
CA THR A 15 -33.06 19.51 -42.12
C THR A 15 -32.50 20.34 -40.98
N HIS A 16 -32.36 21.67 -41.15
CA HIS A 16 -31.76 22.54 -40.13
C HIS A 16 -32.83 23.28 -39.34
N ILE A 17 -32.92 23.03 -38.02
CA ILE A 17 -33.78 23.77 -37.07
C ILE A 17 -32.85 24.62 -36.21
N ALA A 18 -33.13 25.92 -36.12
CA ALA A 18 -32.35 26.84 -35.29
C ALA A 18 -32.96 26.95 -33.89
N HIS A 19 -32.15 27.31 -32.89
CA HIS A 19 -32.62 27.53 -31.51
C HIS A 19 -33.73 28.58 -31.46
N ALA A 20 -33.66 29.59 -32.33
CA ALA A 20 -34.67 30.62 -32.48
C ALA A 20 -36.08 30.08 -32.84
N ASP A 21 -36.16 28.89 -33.45
CA ASP A 21 -37.42 28.23 -33.79
C ASP A 21 -38.04 27.49 -32.59
N CYS A 22 -37.31 27.36 -31.48
CA CYS A 22 -37.72 26.64 -30.27
C CYS A 22 -37.44 27.48 -28.99
N PRO A 23 -38.10 28.64 -28.80
CA PRO A 23 -37.83 29.56 -27.70
C PRO A 23 -38.20 29.00 -26.31
N HIS A 24 -38.94 27.89 -26.26
CA HIS A 24 -39.29 27.19 -25.01
C HIS A 24 -38.17 26.30 -24.47
N LEU A 25 -37.10 26.07 -25.24
CA LEU A 25 -35.94 25.28 -24.81
C LEU A 25 -34.86 26.18 -24.23
N SER A 26 -34.37 25.81 -23.05
CA SER A 26 -33.23 26.49 -22.44
C SER A 26 -31.93 26.18 -23.20
N ASP A 27 -30.92 27.05 -23.09
CA ASP A 27 -29.59 26.82 -23.69
C ASP A 27 -29.01 25.43 -23.41
N PRO A 28 -29.00 24.90 -22.16
CA PRO A 28 -28.47 23.55 -21.90
C PRO A 28 -29.30 22.43 -22.54
N GLU A 29 -30.62 22.61 -22.70
CA GLU A 29 -31.48 21.64 -23.39
C GLU A 29 -31.25 21.65 -24.89
N TRP A 30 -31.09 22.83 -25.48
CA TRP A 30 -30.76 22.97 -26.90
C TRP A 30 -29.41 22.33 -27.23
N GLU A 31 -28.40 22.63 -26.44
CA GLU A 31 -27.06 22.03 -26.53
C GLU A 31 -27.11 20.49 -26.37
N ALA A 32 -27.98 19.98 -25.49
CA ALA A 32 -28.20 18.55 -25.33
C ALA A 32 -28.83 17.91 -26.57
N LEU A 33 -29.78 18.58 -27.22
CA LEU A 33 -30.37 18.10 -28.47
C LEU A 33 -29.38 18.17 -29.63
N GLN A 34 -28.49 19.16 -29.67
CA GLN A 34 -27.39 19.21 -30.63
C GLN A 34 -26.42 18.03 -30.43
N ARG A 35 -26.06 17.71 -29.18
CA ARG A 35 -25.27 16.50 -28.89
C ARG A 35 -26.02 15.22 -29.24
N LEU A 36 -27.32 15.13 -28.95
CA LEU A 36 -28.14 13.99 -29.38
C LEU A 36 -28.16 13.85 -30.91
N ALA A 37 -28.22 14.96 -31.65
CA ALA A 37 -28.15 14.97 -33.12
C ALA A 37 -26.83 14.40 -33.64
N THR A 38 -25.71 14.57 -32.93
CA THR A 38 -24.44 13.89 -33.29
C THR A 38 -24.50 12.37 -33.14
N VAL A 39 -25.41 11.83 -32.32
CA VAL A 39 -25.53 10.40 -32.05
C VAL A 39 -26.54 9.73 -32.98
N ILE A 40 -27.71 10.34 -33.19
CA ILE A 40 -28.83 9.73 -33.95
C ILE A 40 -29.11 10.42 -35.30
N GLY A 41 -28.40 11.51 -35.60
CA GLY A 41 -28.54 12.29 -36.83
C GLY A 41 -29.48 13.49 -36.68
N GLU A 42 -29.10 14.62 -37.30
CA GLU A 42 -29.85 15.88 -37.28
C GLU A 42 -31.28 15.74 -37.82
N ALA A 43 -31.48 14.97 -38.91
CA ALA A 43 -32.81 14.78 -39.50
C ALA A 43 -33.81 14.12 -38.53
N VAL A 44 -33.32 13.22 -37.65
CA VAL A 44 -34.14 12.55 -36.65
C VAL A 44 -34.53 13.53 -35.55
N VAL A 45 -33.58 14.30 -35.02
CA VAL A 45 -33.85 15.34 -34.02
C VAL A 45 -34.77 16.42 -34.58
N ALA A 46 -34.57 16.82 -35.84
CA ALA A 46 -35.44 17.78 -36.51
C ALA A 46 -36.88 17.26 -36.71
N THR A 47 -37.04 15.95 -36.90
CA THR A 47 -38.37 15.33 -36.96
C THR A 47 -39.02 15.31 -35.57
N MET A 48 -38.26 15.02 -34.52
CA MET A 48 -38.74 15.05 -33.13
C MET A 48 -39.21 16.46 -32.74
N LEU A 49 -38.44 17.50 -33.06
CA LEU A 49 -38.80 18.90 -32.77
C LEU A 49 -40.05 19.38 -33.52
N ARG A 50 -40.40 18.77 -34.65
CA ARG A 50 -41.62 19.10 -35.43
C ARG A 50 -42.85 18.31 -35.01
N THR A 51 -42.66 17.16 -34.38
CA THR A 51 -43.75 16.20 -34.10
C THR A 51 -44.11 16.12 -32.62
N LEU A 52 -43.14 16.34 -31.73
CA LEU A 52 -43.34 16.30 -30.28
C LEU A 52 -43.87 17.64 -29.75
N SER A 53 -44.71 17.59 -28.71
CA SER A 53 -45.14 18.76 -27.97
C SER A 53 -43.97 19.40 -27.18
N PRO A 54 -44.05 20.69 -26.81
CA PRO A 54 -43.00 21.36 -26.04
C PRO A 54 -42.56 20.62 -24.76
N THR A 55 -43.52 20.02 -24.05
CA THR A 55 -43.24 19.25 -22.83
C THR A 55 -42.49 17.95 -23.12
N GLU A 56 -42.81 17.27 -24.22
CA GLU A 56 -42.11 16.05 -24.63
C GLU A 56 -40.69 16.36 -25.12
N GLN A 57 -40.50 17.48 -25.81
CA GLN A 57 -39.16 17.95 -26.22
C GLN A 57 -38.26 18.20 -25.01
N HIS A 58 -38.79 18.85 -23.97
CA HIS A 58 -38.09 19.06 -22.70
C HIS A 58 -37.75 17.72 -22.01
N GLY A 59 -38.69 16.77 -22.02
CA GLY A 59 -38.48 15.42 -21.49
C GLY A 59 -37.34 14.67 -22.20
N VAL A 60 -37.25 14.78 -23.53
CA VAL A 60 -36.16 14.19 -24.32
C VAL A 60 -34.81 14.85 -23.99
N ALA A 61 -34.76 16.18 -23.95
CA ALA A 61 -33.53 16.91 -23.66
C ALA A 61 -33.02 16.61 -22.24
N LEU A 62 -33.89 16.66 -21.23
CA LEU A 62 -33.54 16.32 -19.85
C LEU A 62 -33.14 14.85 -19.70
N GLY A 63 -33.87 13.94 -20.34
CA GLY A 63 -33.55 12.51 -20.33
C GLY A 63 -32.15 12.24 -20.90
N PHE A 64 -31.77 12.95 -21.97
CA PHE A 64 -30.44 12.88 -22.55
C PHE A 64 -29.37 13.46 -21.61
N ILE A 65 -29.61 14.64 -21.01
CA ILE A 65 -28.68 15.25 -20.04
C ILE A 65 -28.45 14.33 -18.83
N VAL A 66 -29.51 13.78 -18.23
CA VAL A 66 -29.40 12.88 -17.07
C VAL A 66 -28.67 11.60 -17.44
N LYS A 67 -28.88 11.08 -18.66
CA LYS A 67 -28.15 9.92 -19.16
C LYS A 67 -26.68 10.24 -19.35
N GLU A 68 -26.34 11.37 -19.97
CA GLU A 68 -24.95 11.83 -20.13
C GLU A 68 -24.25 12.03 -18.78
N GLN A 69 -24.94 12.59 -17.78
CA GLN A 69 -24.38 12.72 -16.43
C GLN A 69 -24.15 11.37 -15.76
N ARG A 70 -25.06 10.41 -15.96
CA ARG A 70 -24.90 9.04 -15.46
C ARG A 70 -23.74 8.34 -16.16
N ASP A 71 -23.66 8.46 -17.48
CA ASP A 71 -22.61 7.86 -18.30
C ASP A 71 -21.24 8.49 -17.97
N ALA A 72 -21.17 9.80 -17.75
CA ALA A 72 -19.99 10.52 -17.26
C ALA A 72 -19.60 10.11 -15.82
N ALA A 73 -20.56 9.82 -14.94
CA ALA A 73 -20.30 9.30 -13.60
C ALA A 73 -19.77 7.84 -13.63
N THR A 74 -20.30 7.00 -14.51
CA THR A 74 -19.78 5.63 -14.73
C THR A 74 -18.43 5.62 -15.46
N ALA A 75 -18.19 6.56 -16.38
CA ALA A 75 -16.89 6.81 -16.98
C ALA A 75 -15.89 7.35 -15.94
N THR A 76 -16.31 8.22 -15.01
CA THR A 76 -15.43 8.63 -13.89
C THR A 76 -15.05 7.43 -12.99
N THR A 77 -15.87 6.38 -12.96
CA THR A 77 -15.59 5.13 -12.24
C THR A 77 -14.79 4.12 -13.08
N THR A 78 -14.77 4.23 -14.42
CA THR A 78 -14.20 3.22 -15.33
C THR A 78 -13.03 3.73 -16.22
N THR A 79 -12.91 5.03 -16.46
CA THR A 79 -11.84 5.71 -17.22
C THR A 79 -11.03 6.65 -16.33
N ALA A 80 -10.41 6.07 -15.31
CA ALA A 80 -9.16 6.61 -14.76
C ALA A 80 -7.99 5.66 -15.08
N SER A 81 -8.05 5.04 -16.26
CA SER A 81 -6.91 4.54 -17.03
C SER A 81 -6.87 5.34 -18.32
N SER A 82 -5.69 5.84 -18.67
CA SER A 82 -5.36 6.57 -19.91
C SER A 82 -5.62 8.08 -19.93
N GLY A 83 -4.84 8.78 -19.12
CA GLY A 83 -4.52 10.20 -19.28
C GLY A 83 -3.29 10.50 -18.42
N THR A 84 -2.18 10.85 -19.06
CA THR A 84 -0.81 10.87 -18.52
C THR A 84 -0.62 11.72 -17.26
N THR A 85 -0.97 11.15 -16.12
CA THR A 85 -0.14 11.17 -14.93
C THR A 85 0.26 9.72 -14.69
N PRO A 86 1.47 9.40 -14.18
CA PRO A 86 1.72 8.04 -13.72
C PRO A 86 0.77 7.82 -12.54
N ARG A 87 -0.44 7.34 -12.82
CA ARG A 87 -1.37 6.88 -11.80
C ARG A 87 -0.67 5.70 -11.19
N VAL A 88 -0.05 5.96 -10.06
CA VAL A 88 0.72 4.98 -9.32
C VAL A 88 -0.24 3.88 -8.97
N GLN A 89 -0.21 2.82 -9.76
CA GLN A 89 -0.86 1.57 -9.41
C GLN A 89 -0.07 1.06 -8.22
N SER A 90 -0.55 1.38 -7.01
CA SER A 90 0.03 0.85 -5.79
C SER A 90 -0.23 -0.65 -5.81
N LEU A 91 0.85 -1.43 -5.84
CA LEU A 91 0.72 -2.88 -5.80
C LEU A 91 0.03 -3.23 -4.47
N LYS A 92 -1.09 -3.97 -4.55
CA LYS A 92 -1.75 -4.59 -3.38
C LYS A 92 -0.87 -5.75 -2.87
N LEU A 93 0.32 -5.43 -2.38
CA LEU A 93 1.17 -6.37 -1.69
C LEU A 93 0.62 -6.58 -0.28
N HIS A 94 0.51 -7.84 0.13
CA HIS A 94 0.10 -8.21 1.48
C HIS A 94 1.35 -8.27 2.37
N VAL A 95 1.30 -7.64 3.54
CA VAL A 95 2.31 -7.78 4.59
C VAL A 95 1.74 -8.72 5.65
N SER A 96 2.51 -9.71 6.07
CA SER A 96 2.10 -10.58 7.18
C SER A 96 2.02 -9.76 8.47
N ASN A 97 1.01 -10.01 9.30
CA ASN A 97 0.90 -9.29 10.56
C ASN A 97 2.07 -9.65 11.49
N TYR A 98 2.77 -8.63 12.01
CA TYR A 98 3.75 -8.84 13.07
C TYR A 98 3.04 -8.87 14.42
N VAL A 99 3.10 -10.01 15.10
CA VAL A 99 2.36 -10.22 16.37
C VAL A 99 3.19 -9.73 17.56
N GLY A 100 4.51 -9.71 17.42
CA GLY A 100 5.44 -9.38 18.48
C GLY A 100 5.70 -10.56 19.41
N LYS A 101 5.77 -11.79 18.92
CA LYS A 101 6.15 -12.99 19.69
C LYS A 101 7.68 -13.08 19.84
N GLU A 102 8.15 -13.78 20.88
CA GLU A 102 9.58 -14.06 21.06
C GLU A 102 10.10 -14.93 19.89
N GLY A 103 11.23 -14.55 19.30
CA GLY A 103 11.79 -15.20 18.11
C GLY A 103 11.10 -14.85 16.79
N GLU A 104 10.04 -14.03 16.79
CA GLU A 104 9.44 -13.54 15.55
C GLU A 104 10.39 -12.53 14.88
N PRO A 105 10.68 -12.67 13.58
CA PRO A 105 11.79 -11.95 12.94
C PRO A 105 11.42 -10.50 12.60
N LEU A 106 11.46 -9.60 13.60
CA LEU A 106 11.10 -8.19 13.47
C LEU A 106 11.82 -7.49 12.32
N LEU A 107 13.14 -7.68 12.19
CA LEU A 107 13.94 -7.03 11.14
C LEU A 107 13.52 -7.48 9.74
N ARG A 108 13.21 -8.77 9.55
CA ARG A 108 12.69 -9.29 8.27
C ARG A 108 11.34 -8.66 7.95
N TRP A 109 10.45 -8.58 8.94
CA TRP A 109 9.15 -7.95 8.78
C TRP A 109 9.26 -6.46 8.41
N LEU A 110 10.18 -5.71 9.05
CA LEU A 110 10.43 -4.31 8.70
C LEU A 110 10.89 -4.14 7.24
N VAL A 111 11.71 -5.05 6.73
CA VAL A 111 12.11 -5.06 5.30
C VAL A 111 10.92 -5.31 4.39
N GLU A 112 10.02 -6.23 4.75
CA GLU A 112 8.78 -6.48 4.00
C GLU A 112 7.89 -5.21 3.98
N VAL A 113 7.69 -4.57 5.13
CA VAL A 113 6.92 -3.32 5.24
C VAL A 113 7.54 -2.21 4.39
N ASP A 114 8.86 -2.00 4.48
CA ASP A 114 9.59 -1.00 3.69
C ASP A 114 9.42 -1.26 2.18
N THR A 115 9.47 -2.52 1.76
CA THR A 115 9.24 -2.93 0.36
C THR A 115 7.81 -2.61 -0.09
N VAL A 116 6.81 -2.88 0.76
CA VAL A 116 5.41 -2.58 0.44
C VAL A 116 5.13 -1.08 0.45
N ILE A 117 5.71 -0.32 1.37
CA ILE A 117 5.64 1.15 1.38
C ILE A 117 6.18 1.73 0.07
N ALA A 118 7.35 1.25 -0.37
CA ALA A 118 7.95 1.68 -1.63
C ALA A 118 7.09 1.32 -2.84
N ALA A 119 6.58 0.08 -2.90
CA ALA A 119 5.72 -0.39 -3.98
C ALA A 119 4.36 0.32 -4.02
N ARG A 120 3.83 0.71 -2.86
CA ARG A 120 2.60 1.50 -2.73
C ARG A 120 2.82 3.01 -2.88
N ARG A 121 4.08 3.45 -2.94
CA ARG A 121 4.51 4.85 -2.99
C ARG A 121 3.90 5.72 -1.90
N ILE A 122 3.99 5.25 -0.66
CA ILE A 122 3.61 6.02 0.53
C ILE A 122 4.82 6.87 0.93
N PHE A 123 4.71 8.19 0.81
CA PHE A 123 5.85 9.10 0.95
C PHE A 123 5.88 9.84 2.28
N ASP A 124 4.74 10.28 2.79
CA ASP A 124 4.64 11.02 4.04
C ASP A 124 4.75 10.07 5.25
N ASP A 125 5.49 10.53 6.26
CA ASP A 125 5.76 9.73 7.45
C ASP A 125 4.50 9.36 8.25
N PRO A 126 3.50 10.25 8.43
CA PRO A 126 2.25 9.87 9.08
C PRO A 126 1.55 8.68 8.39
N SER A 127 1.50 8.66 7.05
CA SER A 127 0.92 7.54 6.31
C SER A 127 1.76 6.27 6.39
N LYS A 128 3.11 6.38 6.37
CA LYS A 128 3.99 5.20 6.58
C LYS A 128 3.76 4.59 7.96
N VAL A 129 3.69 5.42 9.01
CA VAL A 129 3.42 4.97 10.38
C VAL A 129 2.03 4.34 10.47
N ALA A 130 0.99 5.00 9.96
CA ALA A 130 -0.37 4.46 9.98
C ALA A 130 -0.47 3.12 9.24
N PHE A 131 0.18 3.00 8.09
CA PHE A 131 0.25 1.75 7.33
C PHE A 131 0.98 0.65 8.11
N ALA A 132 2.17 0.93 8.65
CA ALA A 132 2.92 -0.05 9.43
C ALA A 132 2.16 -0.52 10.67
N MET A 133 1.49 0.41 11.39
CA MET A 133 0.62 0.09 12.51
C MET A 133 -0.55 -0.83 12.12
N SER A 134 -1.13 -0.65 10.93
CA SER A 134 -2.21 -1.51 10.43
C SER A 134 -1.76 -2.96 10.19
N CYS A 135 -0.46 -3.17 10.01
CA CYS A 135 0.17 -4.48 9.83
C CYS A 135 0.63 -5.10 11.17
N LEU A 136 0.31 -4.49 12.32
CA LEU A 136 0.61 -5.05 13.63
C LEU A 136 -0.56 -5.87 14.18
N GLY A 137 -0.24 -7.01 14.78
CA GLY A 137 -1.16 -7.89 15.49
C GLY A 137 -0.77 -8.10 16.95
N GLY A 138 -1.61 -8.81 17.70
CA GLY A 138 -1.35 -9.27 19.08
C GLY A 138 -0.64 -8.27 20.00
N ARG A 139 0.54 -8.65 20.51
CA ARG A 139 1.29 -7.85 21.48
C ARG A 139 1.78 -6.54 20.88
N ALA A 140 2.27 -6.57 19.64
CA ALA A 140 2.74 -5.38 18.94
C ALA A 140 1.61 -4.36 18.71
N ARG A 141 0.41 -4.84 18.35
CA ARG A 141 -0.77 -3.99 18.23
C ARG A 141 -1.16 -3.33 19.55
N ASN A 142 -1.25 -4.11 20.63
CA ASN A 142 -1.63 -3.58 21.94
C ASN A 142 -0.62 -2.53 22.45
N TRP A 143 0.67 -2.79 22.24
CA TRP A 143 1.74 -1.86 22.60
C TRP A 143 1.60 -0.52 21.87
N VAL A 144 1.43 -0.54 20.54
CA VAL A 144 1.42 0.70 19.75
C VAL A 144 0.19 1.56 20.04
N TYR A 145 -0.98 0.94 20.23
CA TYR A 145 -2.20 1.68 20.57
C TYR A 145 -2.20 2.15 22.03
N GLY A 146 -1.58 1.39 22.95
CA GLY A 146 -1.35 1.84 24.32
C GLY A 146 -0.50 3.11 24.37
N ARG A 147 0.54 3.20 23.55
CA ARG A 147 1.35 4.41 23.38
C ARG A 147 0.52 5.59 22.84
N ARG A 148 -0.25 5.37 21.77
CA ARG A 148 -1.10 6.41 21.17
C ARG A 148 -2.18 6.96 22.10
N LEU A 149 -2.67 6.16 23.03
CA LEU A 149 -3.63 6.60 24.03
C LEU A 149 -3.01 7.59 25.03
N THR A 150 -1.73 7.41 25.35
CA THR A 150 -0.99 8.29 26.26
C THR A 150 -0.45 9.53 25.56
N ASP A 151 -0.03 9.39 24.29
CA ASP A 151 0.46 10.48 23.45
C ASP A 151 -0.06 10.32 22.02
N ALA A 152 -1.00 11.18 21.63
CA ALA A 152 -1.61 11.16 20.31
C ALA A 152 -0.62 11.52 19.18
N THR A 153 0.47 12.20 19.53
CA THR A 153 1.53 12.64 18.61
C THR A 153 2.73 11.69 18.59
N CYS A 154 2.68 10.57 19.31
CA CYS A 154 3.79 9.62 19.32
C CYS A 154 4.09 9.10 17.91
N PHE A 155 5.38 8.85 17.67
CA PHE A 155 5.94 8.45 16.37
C PHE A 155 5.84 9.56 15.31
N GLY A 156 6.55 10.67 15.55
CA GLY A 156 6.55 11.84 14.66
C GLY A 156 7.13 11.54 13.27
N THR A 157 8.07 10.59 13.20
CA THR A 157 8.61 10.08 11.93
C THR A 157 8.53 8.56 11.83
N TYR A 158 8.60 8.05 10.60
CA TYR A 158 8.65 6.61 10.37
C TYR A 158 9.97 5.98 10.88
N ALA A 159 11.06 6.76 10.90
CA ALA A 159 12.32 6.33 11.48
C ALA A 159 12.22 6.11 13.00
N GLU A 160 11.64 7.08 13.71
CA GLU A 160 11.35 6.97 15.15
C GLU A 160 10.46 5.76 15.45
N PHE A 161 9.38 5.57 14.67
CA PHE A 161 8.53 4.39 14.81
C PHE A 161 9.30 3.08 14.73
N LYS A 162 10.18 2.93 13.72
CA LYS A 162 10.99 1.72 13.56
C LYS A 162 11.95 1.50 14.72
N GLU A 163 12.57 2.57 15.21
CA GLU A 163 13.50 2.50 16.34
C GLU A 163 12.81 2.09 17.64
N GLU A 164 11.68 2.71 17.94
CA GLU A 164 10.91 2.39 19.14
C GLU A 164 10.29 0.99 19.09
N LEU A 165 9.86 0.54 17.91
CA LEU A 165 9.40 -0.83 17.71
C LEU A 165 10.53 -1.84 17.93
N ARG A 166 11.76 -1.54 17.49
CA ARG A 166 12.94 -2.35 17.81
C ARG A 166 13.19 -2.38 19.31
N GLN A 167 13.27 -1.23 19.97
CA GLN A 167 13.50 -1.20 21.42
C GLN A 167 12.44 -1.96 22.24
N ALA A 168 11.20 -2.05 21.74
CA ALA A 168 10.12 -2.77 22.41
C ALA A 168 10.11 -4.29 22.14
N PHE A 169 10.46 -4.73 20.93
CA PHE A 169 10.24 -6.10 20.47
C PHE A 169 11.49 -6.83 19.98
N GLU A 170 12.54 -6.12 19.62
CA GLU A 170 13.87 -6.71 19.52
C GLU A 170 14.31 -7.05 20.94
N PRO A 171 14.72 -8.30 21.25
CA PRO A 171 14.95 -8.75 22.62
C PRO A 171 15.81 -7.77 23.45
N PRO A 172 15.23 -6.93 24.35
CA PRO A 172 16.00 -5.83 24.95
C PRO A 172 16.90 -6.28 26.12
N LYS A 173 17.00 -7.58 26.38
CA LYS A 173 17.66 -8.14 27.58
C LYS A 173 18.32 -9.50 27.34
N ASN A 174 18.31 -10.01 26.11
CA ASN A 174 18.95 -11.29 25.84
C ASN A 174 20.47 -11.17 25.85
N GLU A 175 21.07 -10.00 25.57
CA GLU A 175 22.53 -9.88 25.48
C GLU A 175 23.15 -9.92 26.87
N PHE A 176 22.64 -9.14 27.81
CA PHE A 176 23.08 -9.19 29.20
C PHE A 176 22.82 -10.56 29.82
N ARG A 177 21.67 -11.18 29.53
CA ARG A 177 21.37 -12.54 29.99
C ARG A 177 22.27 -13.58 29.32
N SER A 178 22.48 -13.54 28.02
CA SER A 178 23.34 -14.49 27.28
C SER A 178 24.80 -14.30 27.67
N ARG A 179 25.22 -13.05 27.94
CA ARG A 179 26.54 -12.73 28.49
C ARG A 179 26.69 -13.30 29.90
N ALA A 180 25.72 -13.10 30.79
CA ALA A 180 25.72 -13.71 32.12
C ALA A 180 25.72 -15.25 32.04
N GLU A 181 24.85 -15.84 31.24
CA GLU A 181 24.77 -17.30 31.02
C GLU A 181 26.04 -17.87 30.40
N PHE A 182 26.74 -17.12 29.54
CA PHE A 182 28.02 -17.53 28.99
C PHE A 182 29.13 -17.50 30.05
N LEU A 183 29.17 -16.44 30.87
CA LEU A 183 30.13 -16.31 31.97
C LEU A 183 29.94 -17.38 33.05
N ASP A 184 28.69 -17.80 33.27
CA ASP A 184 28.32 -18.87 34.20
C ASP A 184 28.26 -20.26 33.54
N LEU A 185 28.61 -20.37 32.25
CA LEU A 185 28.53 -21.63 31.51
C LEU A 185 29.44 -22.68 32.16
N GLN A 186 28.98 -23.92 32.26
CA GLN A 186 29.73 -25.07 32.74
C GLN A 186 29.46 -26.26 31.81
N GLN A 187 30.49 -27.06 31.49
CA GLN A 187 30.28 -28.28 30.70
C GLN A 187 29.31 -29.24 31.41
N GLY A 188 29.40 -29.35 32.73
CA GLY A 188 28.54 -30.21 33.54
C GLY A 188 28.62 -31.65 33.03
N ASN A 189 27.46 -32.28 32.80
CA ASN A 189 27.33 -33.64 32.26
C ASN A 189 27.19 -33.74 30.73
N HIS A 190 27.33 -32.62 30.02
CA HIS A 190 27.19 -32.59 28.57
C HIS A 190 28.49 -33.07 27.88
N ASP A 191 28.34 -33.72 26.73
CA ASP A 191 29.48 -33.97 25.84
C ASP A 191 30.05 -32.65 25.30
N VAL A 192 31.27 -32.72 24.78
CA VAL A 192 32.00 -31.52 24.31
C VAL A 192 31.26 -30.83 23.16
N HIS A 193 30.59 -31.58 22.28
CA HIS A 193 29.88 -30.99 21.15
C HIS A 193 28.64 -30.22 21.61
N ALA A 194 27.82 -30.80 22.49
CA ALA A 194 26.67 -30.12 23.08
C ALA A 194 27.07 -28.86 23.85
N TYR A 195 28.18 -28.91 24.59
CA TYR A 195 28.76 -27.77 25.28
C TYR A 195 29.21 -26.66 24.31
N VAL A 196 29.93 -27.01 23.23
CA VAL A 196 30.35 -26.08 22.17
C VAL A 196 29.16 -25.42 21.49
N GLN A 197 28.10 -26.19 21.16
CA GLN A 197 26.91 -25.63 20.54
C GLN A 197 26.20 -24.62 21.45
N ARG A 198 26.13 -24.92 22.75
CA ARG A 198 25.55 -23.99 23.73
C ARG A 198 26.38 -22.72 23.88
N ALA A 199 27.71 -22.83 23.95
CA ALA A 199 28.62 -21.69 23.96
C ALA A 199 28.45 -20.82 22.71
N ARG A 200 28.42 -21.44 21.51
CA ARG A 200 28.20 -20.75 20.23
C ARG A 200 26.87 -20.01 20.19
N TYR A 201 25.79 -20.65 20.67
CA TYR A 201 24.47 -20.05 20.72
C TYR A 201 24.45 -18.79 21.60
N LEU A 202 25.01 -18.87 22.81
CA LEU A 202 25.06 -17.74 23.74
C LEU A 202 25.90 -16.57 23.21
N VAL A 203 27.05 -16.85 22.60
CA VAL A 203 27.90 -15.82 21.96
C VAL A 203 27.20 -15.18 20.76
N SER A 204 26.50 -15.97 19.94
CA SER A 204 25.77 -15.48 18.77
C SER A 204 24.62 -14.53 19.12
N ASN A 205 24.12 -14.59 20.36
CA ASN A 205 23.07 -13.70 20.84
C ASN A 205 23.61 -12.33 21.31
N ILE A 206 24.93 -12.12 21.38
CA ILE A 206 25.57 -10.85 21.81
C ILE A 206 26.07 -10.11 20.56
N VAL A 207 25.24 -9.23 19.99
CA VAL A 207 25.46 -8.61 18.69
C VAL A 207 25.92 -7.17 18.81
N THR A 208 25.39 -6.40 19.78
CA THR A 208 25.65 -4.96 19.87
C THR A 208 27.02 -4.60 20.45
N ASN A 209 27.50 -5.37 21.43
CA ASN A 209 28.84 -5.24 21.99
C ASN A 209 29.47 -6.63 22.14
N PRO A 210 30.07 -7.17 21.06
CA PRO A 210 30.60 -8.52 21.04
C PRO A 210 31.71 -8.68 22.08
N MET A 211 31.70 -9.83 22.76
CA MET A 211 32.77 -10.19 23.69
C MET A 211 34.10 -10.34 22.95
N ASP A 212 35.20 -9.95 23.61
CA ASP A 212 36.54 -10.17 23.09
C ASP A 212 36.89 -11.67 23.09
N GLU A 213 37.78 -12.07 22.18
CA GLU A 213 38.17 -13.47 22.02
C GLU A 213 38.89 -14.03 23.26
N ALA A 214 39.65 -13.21 23.97
CA ALA A 214 40.34 -13.66 25.18
C ALA A 214 39.34 -14.04 26.28
N THR A 215 38.31 -13.23 26.52
CA THR A 215 37.23 -13.54 27.47
C THR A 215 36.46 -14.79 27.04
N LYS A 216 36.18 -14.98 25.75
CA LYS A 216 35.52 -16.20 25.24
C LYS A 216 36.35 -17.44 25.54
N VAL A 217 37.63 -17.41 25.18
CA VAL A 217 38.55 -18.54 25.37
C VAL A 217 38.75 -18.86 26.85
N VAL A 218 39.05 -17.85 27.68
CA VAL A 218 39.29 -18.03 29.12
C VAL A 218 38.07 -18.62 29.81
N THR A 219 36.88 -18.06 29.53
CA THR A 219 35.62 -18.57 30.11
C THR A 219 35.35 -19.99 29.64
N PHE A 220 35.45 -20.27 28.34
CA PHE A 220 35.20 -21.59 27.78
C PHE A 220 36.14 -22.66 28.35
N MET A 221 37.44 -22.35 28.45
CA MET A 221 38.48 -23.26 28.95
C MET A 221 38.36 -23.51 30.45
N LYS A 222 38.07 -22.46 31.25
CA LYS A 222 37.87 -22.58 32.70
C LYS A 222 36.70 -23.51 33.02
N SER A 223 35.64 -23.41 32.23
CA SER A 223 34.38 -24.12 32.41
C SER A 223 34.32 -25.51 31.75
N LEU A 224 35.37 -25.88 31.01
CA LEU A 224 35.53 -27.21 30.43
C LEU A 224 35.93 -28.20 31.53
N ARG A 225 35.33 -29.40 31.50
CA ARG A 225 35.63 -30.48 32.44
C ARG A 225 37.08 -30.95 32.26
N ASP A 226 37.74 -31.27 33.36
CA ASP A 226 39.07 -31.87 33.32
C ASP A 226 39.05 -33.20 32.59
N GLY A 227 40.00 -33.37 31.67
CA GLY A 227 40.10 -34.53 30.80
C GLY A 227 40.97 -34.24 29.58
N PRO A 228 41.16 -35.24 28.71
CA PRO A 228 42.10 -35.16 27.58
C PRO A 228 41.83 -33.93 26.69
N ALA A 229 40.56 -33.64 26.40
CA ALA A 229 40.17 -32.50 25.57
C ALA A 229 40.68 -31.16 26.14
N LYS A 230 40.58 -30.95 27.46
CA LYS A 230 41.08 -29.73 28.12
C LYS A 230 42.60 -29.65 28.08
N THR A 231 43.28 -30.77 28.30
CA THR A 231 44.75 -30.84 28.24
C THR A 231 45.28 -30.55 26.84
N TYR A 232 44.67 -31.13 25.80
CA TYR A 232 45.07 -30.88 24.41
C TYR A 232 44.79 -29.44 23.97
N LEU A 233 43.64 -28.89 24.36
CA LEU A 233 43.31 -27.49 24.03
C LEU A 233 44.23 -26.52 24.77
N ALA A 234 44.53 -26.76 26.05
CA ALA A 234 45.43 -25.91 26.84
C ALA A 234 46.88 -25.94 26.33
N ALA A 235 47.35 -27.09 25.83
CA ALA A 235 48.69 -27.23 25.25
C ALA A 235 48.85 -26.59 23.86
N GLY A 236 47.75 -26.25 23.19
CA GLY A 236 47.73 -25.64 21.85
C GLY A 236 47.46 -24.14 21.83
N LEU A 237 47.25 -23.51 23.00
CA LEU A 237 47.13 -22.06 23.14
C LEU A 237 48.53 -21.45 23.35
N PRO A 238 48.92 -20.42 22.56
CA PRO A 238 50.24 -19.81 22.63
C PRO A 238 50.49 -19.06 23.94
#